data_AF-A0A1H6MDY5-F1
#
_entry.id   AF-A0A1H6MDY5-F1
#
_cell.length_a   1.000
_cell.length_b   1.000
_cell.length_c   1.000
_cell.angle_alpha   90.00
_cell.angle_beta   90.00
_cell.angle_gamma   90.00
#
_symmetry.space_group_name_H-M   'P 1'
#
loop_
_entity.id
_entity.type
_entity.pdbx_description
1 polymer ?
#
loop_
_entity_poly.entity_id
_entity_poly.type
_entity_poly.pdbx_seq_one_letter_code
_entity_poly.pdbx_strand_id
1 'polypeptide(L)' 'HEADGIWVKADNQFYDPYKIPLPEIKEIWEFACSINTKEYEPDEFAEHHIQNFITEIKTDIKHIKDRMEDKN' A
#
# COMPACT_ATOMS: atom_id res chain seq x y z
N HIS A 1 -13.35 -29.27 -1.28
CA HIS A 1 -12.70 -29.20 0.04
C HIS A 1 -11.86 -27.95 0.06
N GLU A 2 -12.35 -26.92 0.75
CA GLU A 2 -11.55 -25.74 1.05
C GLU A 2 -10.44 -26.16 2.02
N ALA A 3 -9.23 -25.62 1.90
CA ALA A 3 -8.12 -26.07 2.73
C ALA A 3 -8.30 -25.55 4.18
N ASP A 4 -8.39 -26.44 5.18
CA ASP A 4 -8.69 -26.07 6.57
C ASP A 4 -7.53 -25.41 7.35
N GLY A 5 -6.38 -25.13 6.70
CA GLY A 5 -5.23 -24.50 7.36
C GLY A 5 -3.89 -24.69 6.65
N ILE A 6 -2.87 -23.99 7.13
CA ILE A 6 -1.51 -24.00 6.60
C ILE A 6 -0.58 -24.72 7.58
N TRP A 7 0.27 -25.61 7.08
CA TRP A 7 1.33 -26.22 7.88
C TRP A 7 2.62 -25.40 7.78
N VAL A 8 3.19 -25.05 8.94
CA VAL A 8 4.48 -24.38 9.07
C VAL A 8 5.46 -25.28 9.80
N LYS A 9 6.74 -25.17 9.49
CA LYS A 9 7.80 -25.91 10.17
C LYS A 9 8.95 -24.96 10.48
N ALA A 10 9.47 -25.04 11.70
CA ALA A 10 10.67 -24.28 12.06
C ALA A 10 11.92 -24.89 11.40
N ASP A 11 12.93 -24.06 11.15
CA ASP A 11 14.22 -24.54 10.60
C ASP A 11 15.02 -25.37 11.61
N ASN A 12 14.74 -25.19 12.91
CA ASN A 12 15.28 -26.05 13.95
C ASN A 12 14.51 -27.39 14.00
N GLN A 13 15.21 -28.45 14.42
CA GLN A 13 14.60 -29.78 14.55
C GLN A 13 13.87 -29.99 15.89
N PHE A 14 13.85 -28.97 16.75
CA PHE A 14 13.27 -29.10 18.09
C PHE A 14 11.74 -29.03 18.08
N TYR A 15 11.17 -28.24 17.15
CA TYR A 15 9.72 -28.10 17.05
C TYR A 15 9.14 -28.94 15.90
N ASP A 16 8.07 -29.66 16.21
CA ASP A 16 7.26 -30.34 15.21
C ASP A 16 6.55 -29.33 14.28
N PRO A 17 6.26 -29.72 13.02
CA PRO A 17 5.41 -28.92 12.15
C PRO A 17 4.06 -28.62 12.82
N TYR A 18 3.61 -27.38 12.68
CA TYR A 18 2.39 -26.88 13.30
C TYR A 18 1.36 -26.48 12.24
N LYS A 19 0.09 -26.82 12.46
CA LYS A 19 -1.01 -26.42 11.58
C LYS A 19 -1.67 -25.17 12.13
N ILE A 20 -1.68 -24.10 11.34
CA ILE A 20 -2.38 -22.86 11.63
C ILE A 20 -3.72 -22.87 10.89
N PRO A 21 -4.87 -22.83 11.59
CA PRO A 21 -6.19 -22.70 10.96
C PRO A 21 -6.31 -21.39 10.18
N LEU A 22 -6.97 -21.41 9.01
CA LEU A 22 -7.18 -20.19 8.21
C LEU A 22 -7.92 -19.07 8.96
N PRO A 23 -8.91 -19.33 9.84
CA PRO A 23 -9.58 -18.28 10.60
C PRO A 23 -8.62 -17.47 11.48
N GLU A 24 -7.63 -18.11 12.10
CA GLU A 24 -6.63 -17.45 12.95
C GLU A 24 -5.70 -16.56 12.11
N ILE A 25 -5.31 -17.02 10.92
CA ILE A 25 -4.53 -16.22 9.98
C ILE A 25 -5.32 -14.97 9.56
N LYS A 26 -6.61 -15.13 9.25
CA LYS A 26 -7.50 -14.02 8.90
C LYS A 26 -7.62 -13.01 10.05
N GLU A 27 -7.81 -13.48 11.28
CA GLU A 27 -7.88 -12.62 12.46
C GLU A 27 -6.59 -11.82 12.66
N ILE A 28 -5.42 -12.47 12.54
CA ILE A 28 -4.11 -11.80 12.63
C ILE A 28 -3.94 -10.77 11.52
N TRP A 29 -4.34 -11.08 10.29
CA TRP A 29 -4.30 -10.13 9.17
C TRP A 29 -5.22 -8.93 9.40
N GLU A 30 -6.45 -9.15 9.86
CA GLU A 30 -7.39 -8.07 10.20
C GLU A 30 -6.84 -7.18 11.33
N PHE A 31 -6.18 -7.78 12.33
CA PHE A 31 -5.49 -7.05 13.40
C PHE A 31 -4.28 -6.27 12.88
N ALA A 32 -3.40 -6.90 12.12
CA ALA A 32 -2.21 -6.25 11.57
C ALA A 32 -2.54 -5.13 10.57
N CYS A 33 -3.60 -5.28 9.77
CA CYS A 33 -4.07 -4.23 8.85
C CYS A 33 -4.84 -3.10 9.56
N SER A 34 -5.44 -3.36 10.73
CA SER A 34 -6.09 -2.32 11.54
C SER A 34 -5.11 -1.54 12.41
N ILE A 35 -3.88 -2.05 12.59
CA ILE A 35 -2.78 -1.34 13.23
C ILE A 35 -1.89 -0.73 12.16
N ASN A 36 -1.78 0.59 12.15
CA ASN A 36 -0.75 1.25 11.35
C ASN A 36 0.63 1.00 11.99
N THR A 37 1.28 -0.10 11.60
CA THR A 37 2.59 -0.53 12.16
C THR A 37 3.76 0.32 11.70
N LYS A 38 3.52 1.25 10.77
CA LYS A 38 4.46 2.31 10.39
C LYS A 38 3.88 3.63 10.90
N GLU A 39 4.58 4.29 11.81
CA GLU A 39 4.29 5.69 12.11
C GLU A 39 4.40 6.47 10.79
N TYR A 40 3.30 7.10 10.40
CA TYR A 40 3.25 7.94 9.22
C TYR A 40 4.01 9.22 9.56
N GLU A 41 5.24 9.36 9.05
CA GLU A 41 5.95 10.63 9.08
C GLU A 41 5.31 11.56 8.04
N PRO A 42 4.65 12.67 8.44
CA PRO A 42 3.92 13.54 7.52
C PRO A 42 4.78 14.13 6.40
N ASP A 43 6.09 14.20 6.61
CA ASP A 43 7.07 14.79 5.70
C ASP A 43 7.42 13.90 4.50
N GLU A 44 7.28 12.58 4.57
CA GLU A 44 7.77 11.68 3.50
C GLU A 44 6.87 11.65 2.25
N PHE A 45 5.56 11.87 2.41
CA PHE A 45 4.60 11.69 1.30
C PHE A 45 4.13 13.01 0.67
N ALA A 46 4.06 14.09 1.45
CA ALA A 46 3.26 15.25 1.06
C ALA A 46 4.03 16.29 0.23
N GLU A 47 5.28 16.59 0.54
CA GLU A 47 5.86 17.84 0.05
C GLU A 47 6.35 17.74 -1.40
N HIS A 48 7.09 16.70 -1.76
CA HIS A 48 7.62 16.55 -3.13
C HIS A 48 6.57 16.09 -4.15
N HIS A 49 5.63 15.23 -3.75
CA HIS A 49 4.61 14.71 -4.67
C HIS A 49 3.56 15.76 -5.04
N ILE A 50 3.14 16.60 -4.09
CA ILE A 50 2.15 17.65 -4.34
C ILE A 50 2.73 18.77 -5.19
N GLN A 51 3.98 19.18 -4.95
CA GLN A 51 4.63 20.21 -5.75
C GLN A 51 4.77 19.82 -7.23
N ASN A 52 5.16 18.55 -7.48
CA ASN A 52 5.25 18.03 -8.84
C ASN A 52 3.86 18.00 -9.51
N PHE A 53 2.84 17.48 -8.82
CA PHE A 53 1.48 17.43 -9.33
C PHE A 53 0.90 18.82 -9.65
N ILE A 54 1.14 19.82 -8.78
CA ILE A 54 0.72 21.21 -9.02
C ILE A 54 1.44 21.80 -10.24
N THR A 55 2.71 21.45 -10.44
CA THR A 55 3.51 21.94 -11.57
C THR A 55 3.02 21.34 -12.88
N GLU A 56 2.69 20.05 -12.90
CA GLU A 56 2.07 19.38 -14.06
C GLU A 56 0.73 20.02 -14.42
N ILE A 57 -0.16 20.22 -13.44
CA ILE A 57 -1.46 20.89 -13.67
C ILE A 57 -1.27 22.30 -14.26
N LYS A 58 -0.34 23.10 -13.71
CA LYS A 58 -0.05 24.44 -14.24
C LYS A 58 0.42 24.39 -15.69
N THR A 59 1.23 23.40 -16.04
CA THR A 59 1.74 23.18 -17.39
C THR A 59 0.61 22.82 -18.34
N ASP A 60 -0.27 21.90 -17.95
CA ASP A 60 -1.43 21.48 -18.74
C ASP A 60 -2.39 22.63 -19.00
N ILE A 61 -2.69 23.45 -17.98
CA ILE A 61 -3.52 24.66 -18.13
C ILE A 61 -2.90 25.62 -19.15
N LYS A 62 -1.57 25.78 -19.13
CA LYS A 62 -0.86 26.65 -20.05
C LYS A 62 -0.96 26.13 -21.49
N HIS A 63 -0.74 24.84 -21.70
CA HIS A 63 -0.91 24.20 -23.02
C HIS A 63 -2.34 24.32 -23.54
N ILE A 64 -3.34 24.19 -22.68
CA ILE A 64 -4.75 24.38 -23.07
C ILE A 64 -4.98 25.83 -23.51
N LYS A 65 -4.46 26.81 -22.76
CA LYS A 65 -4.57 28.23 -23.10
C LYS A 65 -3.92 28.54 -24.45
N ASP A 66 -2.68 28.12 -24.66
CA ASP A 66 -1.94 28.38 -25.89
C ASP A 66 -2.67 27.79 -27.11
N ARG A 67 -3.20 26.57 -26.99
CA ARG A 67 -4.01 25.92 -28.05
C ARG A 67 -5.34 26.61 -28.32
N MET A 68 -5.89 27.36 -27.37
CA MET A 68 -7.09 28.17 -27.57
C MET A 68 -6.77 29.51 -28.24
N GLU A 69 -5.62 30.11 -27.94
CA GLU A 69 -5.14 31.34 -28.58
C GLU A 69 -4.73 31.09 -30.04
N ASP A 70 -4.09 29.96 -30.35
CA ASP A 70 -3.72 29.56 -31.72
C ASP A 70 -4.92 29.28 -32.66
N LYS A 71 -6.13 29.12 -32.10
CA LYS A 71 -7.36 28.82 -32.85
C LYS A 71 -8.24 30.04 -33.17
N ASN A 72 -7.88 31.22 -32.67
CA ASN A 72 -8.55 32.50 -32.96
C ASN A 72 -7.74 33.35 -33.95
#